data_AF-A0A843U5Y9-F1
#
_entry.id   AF-A0A843U5Y9-F1
#
_cell.length_a   1.000
_cell.length_b   1.000
_cell.length_c   1.000
_cell.angle_alpha   90.00
_cell.angle_beta   90.00
_cell.angle_gamma   90.00
#
_symmetry.space_group_name_H-M   'P 1'
#
loop_
_entity.id
_entity.type
_entity.pdbx_description
1 polymer ?
#
loop_
_entity_poly.entity_id
_entity_poly.type
_entity_poly.pdbx_seq_one_letter_code
_entity_poly.pdbx_strand_id
1 'polypeptide(L)'
;MDVQKLLYQMFISNHRFTHPSARSVWTTTVRSNSKHLLYNARKNAQRVSQSLDLIVWREHALTWMRRDYWQSLCNIWAIERWQETFTTMKVNRATNLEANKHTSGFVSFATHQSRLV
;
A
#
# COMPACT_ATOMS: atom_id res chain seq x y z
N MET A 1 -7.36 -4.74 -13.98
CA MET A 1 -6.26 -5.47 -13.31
C MET A 1 -6.24 -5.08 -11.84
N ASP A 2 -6.23 -6.04 -10.92
CA ASP A 2 -6.28 -5.80 -9.46
C ASP A 2 -4.87 -5.49 -8.91
N VAL A 3 -4.77 -4.53 -7.98
CA VAL A 3 -3.54 -4.11 -7.28
C VAL A 3 -2.84 -5.31 -6.63
N GLN A 4 -3.61 -6.22 -6.03
CA GLN A 4 -3.02 -7.41 -5.39
C GLN A 4 -2.36 -8.34 -6.39
N LYS A 5 -2.95 -8.50 -7.58
CA LYS A 5 -2.39 -9.32 -8.66
C LYS A 5 -1.10 -8.72 -9.19
N LEU A 6 -1.05 -7.39 -9.35
CA LEU A 6 0.15 -6.68 -9.78
C LEU A 6 1.30 -6.81 -8.77
N LEU A 7 1.00 -6.62 -7.49
CA LEU A 7 1.98 -6.74 -6.43
C LEU A 7 2.54 -8.16 -6.28
N TYR A 8 1.68 -9.17 -6.47
CA TYR A 8 2.11 -10.58 -6.50
C TYR A 8 3.04 -10.87 -7.67
N GLN A 9 2.75 -10.34 -8.87
CA GLN A 9 3.62 -10.47 -10.04
C GLN A 9 5.00 -9.83 -9.81
N MET A 10 5.03 -8.64 -9.20
CA MET A 10 6.27 -7.98 -8.81
C MET A 10 7.08 -8.84 -7.82
N PHE A 11 6.43 -9.42 -6.80
CA PHE A 11 7.09 -10.26 -5.82
C PHE A 11 7.74 -11.49 -6.43
N ILE A 12 7.00 -12.22 -7.26
CA ILE A 12 7.53 -13.38 -7.99
C ILE A 12 8.70 -12.97 -8.89
N SER A 13 8.55 -11.87 -9.64
CA SER A 13 9.60 -11.39 -10.54
C SER A 13 10.88 -11.01 -9.79
N ASN A 14 10.78 -10.38 -8.62
CA ASN A 14 11.95 -9.92 -7.87
C ASN A 14 12.65 -11.07 -7.13
N HIS A 15 11.92 -12.06 -6.66
CA HIS A 15 12.47 -13.16 -5.85
C HIS A 15 12.68 -14.46 -6.64
N ARG A 16 12.42 -14.44 -7.97
CA ARG A 16 12.49 -15.62 -8.86
C ARG A 16 11.82 -16.86 -8.26
N PHE A 17 10.70 -16.67 -7.56
CA PHE A 17 9.98 -17.77 -6.96
C PHE A 17 9.38 -18.66 -8.05
N THR A 18 9.91 -19.86 -8.21
CA THR A 18 9.39 -20.88 -9.13
C THR A 18 8.42 -21.85 -8.44
N HIS A 19 8.27 -21.76 -7.11
CA HIS A 19 7.60 -22.78 -6.30
C HIS A 19 6.16 -22.40 -5.91
N PRO A 20 5.23 -23.38 -5.83
CA PRO A 20 3.84 -23.18 -5.35
C PRO A 20 3.71 -22.53 -3.96
N SER A 21 4.74 -22.66 -3.11
CA SER A 21 4.80 -22.06 -1.77
C SER A 21 4.91 -20.53 -1.78
N ALA A 22 5.32 -19.93 -2.90
CA ALA A 22 5.44 -18.48 -3.04
C ALA A 22 4.11 -17.75 -2.83
N ARG A 23 2.99 -18.39 -3.18
CA ARG A 23 1.66 -17.84 -2.93
C ARG A 23 1.30 -17.83 -1.46
N SER A 24 1.68 -18.86 -0.71
CA SER A 24 1.49 -18.91 0.74
C SER A 24 2.33 -17.83 1.43
N VAL A 25 3.62 -17.75 1.10
CA VAL A 25 4.54 -16.71 1.64
C VAL A 25 4.05 -15.30 1.28
N TRP A 26 3.62 -15.05 0.04
CA TRP A 26 3.01 -13.78 -0.35
C TRP A 26 1.78 -13.44 0.49
N THR A 27 0.88 -14.40 0.67
CA THR A 27 -0.39 -14.20 1.36
C THR A 27 -0.17 -13.93 2.86
N THR A 28 0.81 -14.57 3.47
CA THR A 28 1.12 -14.41 4.91
C THR A 28 1.94 -13.15 5.18
N THR A 29 3.01 -12.93 4.40
CA THR A 29 4.02 -11.91 4.72
C THR A 29 3.76 -10.59 4.01
N VAL A 30 3.37 -10.63 2.74
CA VAL A 30 3.33 -9.41 1.93
C VAL A 30 1.93 -8.85 1.80
N ARG A 31 0.86 -9.66 1.82
CA ARG A 31 -0.52 -9.13 1.84
C ARG A 31 -0.73 -8.19 3.03
N SER A 32 -0.27 -8.57 4.22
CA SER A 32 -0.37 -7.76 5.44
C SER A 32 0.45 -6.46 5.33
N ASN A 33 1.67 -6.54 4.78
CA ASN A 33 2.58 -5.40 4.67
C ASN A 33 2.32 -4.51 3.42
N SER A 34 1.60 -5.03 2.43
CA SER A 34 1.38 -4.36 1.14
C SER A 34 0.68 -3.02 1.29
N LYS A 35 -0.29 -2.90 2.21
CA LYS A 35 -0.98 -1.63 2.49
C LYS A 35 -0.01 -0.56 2.97
N HIS A 36 0.88 -0.91 3.89
CA HIS A 36 1.87 0.01 4.43
C HIS A 36 2.93 0.39 3.38
N LEU A 37 3.40 -0.58 2.60
CA LEU A 37 4.34 -0.34 1.49
C LEU A 37 3.75 0.60 0.44
N LEU A 38 2.51 0.37 0.01
CA LEU A 38 1.82 1.23 -0.95
C LEU A 38 1.54 2.64 -0.38
N TYR A 39 1.23 2.75 0.90
CA TYR A 39 1.06 4.05 1.57
C TYR A 39 2.37 4.85 1.57
N ASN A 40 3.46 4.23 2.01
CA ASN A 40 4.78 4.86 2.02
C ASN A 40 5.25 5.21 0.60
N ALA A 41 4.92 4.36 -0.37
CA ALA A 41 5.18 4.61 -1.78
C ALA A 41 4.52 5.90 -2.28
N ARG A 42 3.21 6.07 -2.04
CA ARG A 42 2.49 7.32 -2.37
C ARG A 42 3.05 8.52 -1.64
N LYS A 43 3.33 8.41 -0.35
CA LYS A 43 3.88 9.52 0.45
C LYS A 43 5.24 9.97 -0.04
N ASN A 44 6.10 9.04 -0.44
CA ASN A 44 7.40 9.37 -0.98
C ASN A 44 7.27 10.00 -2.37
N ALA A 45 6.45 9.45 -3.27
CA ALA A 45 6.19 10.04 -4.58
C ALA A 45 5.66 11.48 -4.46
N GLN A 46 4.68 11.71 -3.59
CA GLN A 46 4.15 13.05 -3.30
C GLN A 46 5.23 14.01 -2.76
N ARG A 47 6.10 13.53 -1.87
CA ARG A 47 7.17 14.35 -1.28
C ARG A 47 8.23 14.72 -2.32
N VAL A 48 8.62 13.78 -3.17
CA VAL A 48 9.65 13.98 -4.20
C VAL A 48 9.11 14.85 -5.33
N SER A 49 7.88 14.59 -5.78
CA SER A 49 7.26 15.32 -6.88
C SER A 49 6.68 16.68 -6.48
N GLN A 50 6.53 16.92 -5.17
CA GLN A 50 5.82 18.08 -4.59
C GLN A 50 4.42 18.30 -5.19
N SER A 51 3.81 17.24 -5.70
CA SER A 51 2.53 17.30 -6.43
C SER A 51 1.59 16.22 -5.93
N LEU A 52 0.29 16.46 -6.04
CA LEU A 52 -0.76 15.46 -5.80
C LEU A 52 -1.17 14.73 -7.08
N ASP A 53 -0.63 15.15 -8.23
CA ASP A 53 -0.95 14.58 -9.53
C ASP A 53 -0.26 13.22 -9.74
N LEU A 54 -1.09 12.20 -9.95
CA LEU A 54 -0.66 10.83 -10.21
C LEU A 54 0.11 10.68 -11.53
N ILE A 55 -0.09 11.57 -12.49
CA ILE A 55 0.67 11.60 -13.75
C ILE A 55 2.12 11.95 -13.45
N VAL A 56 2.35 13.02 -12.67
CA VAL A 56 3.68 13.44 -12.23
C VAL A 56 4.35 12.32 -11.42
N TRP A 57 3.59 11.62 -10.57
CA TRP A 57 4.13 10.52 -9.76
C TRP A 57 4.74 9.40 -10.61
N ARG A 58 4.28 9.16 -11.85
CA ARG A 58 4.80 8.09 -12.72
C ARG A 58 6.29 8.20 -12.99
N GLU A 59 6.82 9.43 -13.00
CA GLU A 59 8.23 9.71 -13.24
C GLU A 59 9.09 9.49 -11.98
N HIS A 60 8.46 9.46 -10.81
CA HIS A 60 9.10 9.29 -9.51
C HIS A 60 8.96 7.87 -8.97
N ALA A 61 9.34 6.89 -9.81
CA ALA A 61 9.35 5.48 -9.41
C ALA A 61 10.31 5.25 -8.23
N LEU A 62 9.90 4.40 -7.28
CA LEU A 62 10.70 4.06 -6.11
C LEU A 62 11.83 3.12 -6.51
N THR A 63 13.00 3.28 -5.89
CA THR A 63 14.20 2.48 -6.19
C THR A 63 14.00 0.97 -6.05
N TRP A 64 13.12 0.55 -5.12
CA TRP A 64 12.81 -0.86 -4.87
C TRP A 64 11.68 -1.42 -5.76
N MET A 65 10.97 -0.57 -6.52
CA MET A 65 9.86 -0.97 -7.38
C MET A 65 10.21 -0.76 -8.84
N ARG A 66 9.97 -1.77 -9.67
CA ARG A 66 10.19 -1.61 -11.12
C ARG A 66 9.22 -0.57 -11.69
N ARG A 67 9.70 0.22 -12.65
CA ARG A 67 8.99 1.36 -13.24
C ARG A 67 7.65 0.96 -13.89
N ASP A 68 7.60 -0.19 -14.55
CA ASP A 68 6.41 -0.75 -15.19
C ASP A 68 5.30 -1.06 -14.17
N TYR A 69 5.64 -1.66 -13.03
CA TYR A 69 4.69 -1.89 -11.94
C TYR A 69 4.25 -0.58 -11.29
N TRP A 70 5.17 0.36 -11.09
CA TRP A 70 4.84 1.68 -10.54
C TRP A 70 3.84 2.44 -11.43
N GLN A 71 4.11 2.51 -12.73
CA GLN A 71 3.19 3.14 -13.69
C GLN A 71 1.82 2.46 -13.70
N SER A 72 1.80 1.13 -13.62
CA SER A 72 0.54 0.38 -13.52
C SER A 72 -0.23 0.69 -12.23
N LEU A 73 0.44 0.88 -11.10
CA LEU A 73 -0.20 1.32 -9.85
C LEU A 73 -0.77 2.73 -9.98
N CYS A 74 0.01 3.67 -10.54
CA CYS A 74 -0.47 5.03 -10.80
C CYS A 74 -1.71 5.03 -11.72
N ASN A 75 -1.74 4.18 -12.75
CA ASN A 75 -2.90 4.01 -13.62
C ASN A 75 -4.13 3.50 -12.84
N ILE A 76 -3.95 2.50 -11.98
CA ILE A 76 -5.05 1.97 -11.17
C ILE A 76 -5.57 3.04 -10.20
N TRP A 77 -4.70 3.81 -9.57
CA TRP A 77 -5.08 4.90 -8.67
C TRP A 77 -5.73 6.08 -9.38
N ALA A 78 -5.46 6.27 -10.67
CA ALA A 78 -6.07 7.31 -11.49
C ALA A 78 -7.50 6.96 -11.95
N ILE A 79 -7.95 5.71 -11.77
CA ILE A 79 -9.34 5.31 -12.06
C ILE A 79 -10.27 6.04 -11.09
N GLU A 80 -11.30 6.72 -11.61
CA GLU A 80 -12.29 7.49 -10.83
C GLU A 80 -12.83 6.71 -9.63
N ARG A 81 -13.24 5.44 -9.83
CA ARG A 81 -13.72 4.57 -8.76
C ARG A 81 -12.76 4.46 -7.58
N TRP A 82 -11.45 4.45 -7.83
CA TRP A 82 -10.44 4.44 -6.77
C TRP A 82 -10.31 5.79 -6.08
N GLN A 83 -10.42 6.90 -6.82
CA GLN A 83 -10.42 8.24 -6.27
C GLN A 83 -11.66 8.52 -5.41
N GLU A 84 -12.84 8.08 -5.86
CA GLU A 84 -14.08 8.13 -5.10
C GLU A 84 -13.98 7.32 -3.82
N THR A 85 -13.59 6.04 -3.91
CA THR A 85 -13.41 5.17 -2.74
C THR A 85 -12.41 5.79 -1.75
N PHE A 86 -11.30 6.34 -2.25
CA PHE A 86 -10.31 7.00 -1.41
C PHE A 86 -10.87 8.26 -0.73
N THR A 87 -11.63 9.06 -1.46
CA THR A 87 -12.26 10.29 -0.94
C THR A 87 -13.31 9.94 0.11
N THR A 88 -14.19 8.99 -0.16
CA THR A 88 -15.18 8.48 0.80
C THR A 88 -14.51 7.92 2.04
N MET A 89 -13.45 7.12 1.91
CA MET A 89 -12.71 6.61 3.07
C MET A 89 -12.03 7.73 3.87
N LYS A 90 -11.49 8.74 3.20
CA LYS A 90 -10.90 9.92 3.87
C LYS A 90 -11.94 10.71 4.64
N VAL A 91 -13.11 10.95 4.04
CA VAL A 91 -14.25 11.63 4.69
C VAL A 91 -14.75 10.82 5.88
N ASN A 92 -15.00 9.51 5.71
CA ASN A 92 -15.44 8.63 6.79
C ASN A 92 -14.44 8.59 7.97
N ARG A 93 -13.15 8.71 7.68
CA ARG A 93 -12.09 8.79 8.68
C ARG A 93 -12.05 10.16 9.36
N ALA A 94 -12.38 11.24 8.66
CA ALA A 94 -12.42 12.58 9.24
C ALA A 94 -13.69 12.79 10.10
N THR A 95 -14.82 12.19 9.72
CA THR A 95 -16.10 12.32 10.43
C THR A 95 -16.18 11.42 11.66
N ASN A 96 -15.56 10.23 11.65
CA ASN A 96 -15.47 9.37 12.83
C ASN A 96 -14.12 9.55 13.54
N LEU A 97 -13.94 10.66 14.24
CA LEU A 97 -12.78 10.92 15.11
C LEU A 97 -12.58 9.84 16.18
N GLU A 98 -13.65 9.25 16.70
CA GLU A 98 -13.58 8.12 17.65
C GLU A 98 -13.11 6.81 16.98
N ALA A 99 -13.40 6.59 15.70
CA ALA A 99 -12.87 5.43 14.96
C ALA A 99 -11.36 5.58 14.61
N ASN A 100 -10.81 6.80 14.67
CA ASN A 100 -9.37 7.03 14.55
C ASN A 100 -8.56 6.62 15.78
N LYS A 101 -9.21 6.35 16.94
CA LYS A 101 -8.48 5.80 18.09
C LYS A 101 -7.93 4.39 17.83
N HIS A 102 -8.45 3.67 16.84
CA HIS A 102 -8.09 2.25 16.59
C HIS A 102 -7.72 1.90 15.14
N THR A 103 -7.14 2.82 14.36
CA THR A 103 -6.47 2.46 13.10
C THR A 103 -4.94 2.38 13.20
N SER A 104 -4.40 2.29 14.42
CA SER A 104 -3.11 1.63 14.64
C SER A 104 -3.39 0.15 14.88
N GLY A 105 -3.38 -0.64 13.80
CA GLY A 105 -3.42 -2.11 13.88
C GLY A 105 -2.17 -2.73 14.53
N PHE A 106 -1.42 -1.96 15.31
CA PHE A 106 -0.40 -2.44 16.22
C PHE A 106 -0.81 -1.93 17.59
N VAL A 107 -1.21 -2.87 18.45
CA VAL A 107 -1.24 -2.68 19.90
C VAL A 107 0.06 -1.95 20.27
N SER A 108 -0.04 -0.81 20.95
CA SER A 108 1.17 -0.10 21.38
C SER A 108 2.03 -1.04 22.23
N PHE A 109 3.34 -0.92 22.15
CA PHE A 109 4.26 -1.80 22.91
C PHE A 109 3.88 -1.86 24.41
N ALA A 110 3.45 -0.73 24.97
CA ALA A 110 2.96 -0.63 26.33
C ALA A 110 1.72 -1.51 26.60
N THR A 111 0.75 -1.55 25.68
CA THR A 111 -0.45 -2.40 25.80
C THR A 111 -0.14 -3.88 25.54
N HIS A 112 0.91 -4.22 24.79
CA HIS A 112 1.39 -5.60 24.67
C HIS A 112 2.05 -6.06 25.97
N GLN A 113 2.85 -5.20 26.59
CA GLN A 113 3.54 -5.49 27.85
C GLN A 113 2.56 -5.67 29.02
N SER A 114 1.45 -4.93 29.06
CA SER A 114 0.42 -5.07 30.09
C SER A 114 -0.48 -6.31 29.93
N ARG A 115 -0.43 -7.00 28.79
CA ARG A 115 -1.16 -8.26 28.54
C ARG A 115 -0.30 -9.51 28.79
N LEU A 116 0.98 -9.32 29.09
CA LEU A 116 1.93 -10.39 29.46
C LEU A 116 2.09 -10.52 30.99
N VAL A 117 1.18 -9.91 31.76
CA VAL A 117 1.07 -10.07 33.22
C VAL A 117 -0.19 -10.86 33.53
#